data_AF-A0A8T5LRS2-F1
#
_entry.id   AF-A0A8T5LRS2-F1
#
_cell.length_a   1.000
_cell.length_b   1.000
_cell.length_c   1.000
_cell.angle_alpha   90.00
_cell.angle_beta   90.00
_cell.angle_gamma   90.00
#
_symmetry.space_group_name_H-M   'P 1'
#
loop_
_entity.id
_entity.type
_entity.pdbx_description
1 polymer ?
#
loop_
_entity_poly.entity_id
_entity_poly.type
_entity_poly.pdbx_seq_one_letter_code
_entity_poly.pdbx_strand_id
1 'polypeptide(L)'
;MKELIKNPRISDNQISKNTKVPVMTVNRKRKQLEEERLLHYFTSFDTGEFGTGTFKAKQLYIIKFKTGITRSQFIEKVEKDKRFQAFNASYISLSYLGEKDGRL
;
A
#
# COMPACT_ATOMS: atom_id res chain seq x y z
N MET A 1 -8.16 -6.78 14.37
CA MET A 1 -6.92 -7.25 13.71
C MET A 1 -7.13 -8.59 13.01
N LYS A 2 -7.21 -9.74 13.73
CA LYS A 2 -7.32 -11.08 13.08
C LYS A 2 -8.40 -11.20 11.99
N GLU A 3 -9.60 -10.67 12.24
CA GLU A 3 -10.68 -10.69 11.23
C GLU A 3 -10.38 -9.85 9.98
N LEU A 4 -9.73 -8.69 10.14
CA LEU A 4 -9.34 -7.82 9.02
C LEU A 4 -8.19 -8.41 8.20
N ILE A 5 -7.29 -9.19 8.83
CA ILE A 5 -6.23 -9.89 8.11
C ILE A 5 -6.82 -11.00 7.22
N LYS A 6 -7.84 -11.72 7.72
CA LYS A 6 -8.53 -12.77 6.96
C LYS A 6 -9.39 -12.22 5.83
N ASN A 7 -10.15 -11.16 6.11
CA ASN A 7 -10.99 -10.49 5.14
C ASN A 7 -10.94 -8.97 5.38
N PRO A 8 -10.12 -8.22 4.63
CA PRO A 8 -9.98 -6.78 4.80
C PRO A 8 -11.27 -5.99 4.54
N ARG A 9 -12.18 -6.55 3.73
CA ARG A 9 -13.45 -5.91 3.34
C ARG A 9 -14.63 -6.29 4.22
N ILE A 10 -14.40 -7.07 5.28
CA ILE A 10 -15.46 -7.46 6.22
C ILE A 10 -16.06 -6.22 6.91
N SER A 11 -17.39 -6.19 7.04
CA SER A 11 -18.10 -5.07 7.67
C SER A 11 -17.92 -5.05 9.19
N ASP A 12 -18.02 -3.87 9.81
CA ASP A 12 -17.94 -3.74 11.27
C ASP A 12 -19.03 -4.55 12.00
N ASN A 13 -20.21 -4.66 11.39
CA ASN A 13 -21.29 -5.49 11.90
C ASN A 13 -20.92 -6.98 11.91
N GLN A 14 -20.24 -7.45 10.86
CA GLN A 14 -19.83 -8.85 10.80
C GLN A 14 -18.66 -9.14 11.74
N ILE A 15 -17.68 -8.22 11.86
CA ILE A 15 -16.62 -8.34 12.89
C ILE A 15 -17.23 -8.36 14.28
N SER A 16 -18.21 -7.50 14.54
CA SER A 16 -18.92 -7.43 15.82
C SER A 16 -19.57 -8.77 16.18
N LYS A 17 -20.28 -9.39 15.22
CA LYS A 17 -20.85 -10.74 15.39
C LYS A 17 -19.78 -11.81 15.65
N ASN A 18 -18.69 -11.81 14.87
CA ASN A 18 -17.63 -12.82 14.97
C ASN A 18 -16.83 -12.72 16.28
N THR A 19 -16.63 -11.49 16.78
CA THR A 19 -15.77 -11.21 17.95
C THR A 19 -16.54 -10.94 19.23
N LYS A 20 -17.87 -10.82 19.15
CA LYS A 20 -18.76 -10.38 20.25
C LYS A 20 -18.39 -9.00 20.83
N VAL A 21 -17.65 -8.18 20.07
CA VAL A 21 -17.30 -6.81 20.43
C VAL A 21 -18.37 -5.87 19.89
N PRO A 22 -18.85 -4.86 20.66
CA PRO A 22 -19.84 -3.91 20.15
C PRO A 22 -19.37 -3.19 18.88
N VAL A 23 -20.28 -2.99 17.92
CA VAL A 23 -19.99 -2.36 16.61
C VAL A 23 -19.27 -1.02 16.77
N MET A 24 -19.70 -0.17 17.71
CA MET A 24 -19.07 1.11 17.99
C MET A 24 -17.60 0.98 18.41
N THR A 25 -17.27 -0.05 19.19
CA THR A 25 -15.90 -0.32 19.60
C THR A 25 -15.05 -0.83 18.44
N VAL A 26 -15.62 -1.66 17.56
CA VAL A 26 -14.95 -2.11 16.33
C VAL A 26 -14.66 -0.90 15.43
N ASN A 27 -15.64 -0.04 15.20
CA ASN A 27 -15.50 1.14 14.36
C ASN A 27 -14.41 2.09 14.90
N ARG A 28 -14.43 2.39 16.20
CA ARG A 28 -13.41 3.23 16.85
C ARG A 28 -12.01 2.65 16.69
N LYS A 29 -11.84 1.35 16.92
CA LYS A 29 -10.53 0.68 16.76
C LYS A 29 -10.08 0.65 15.31
N ARG A 30 -11.00 0.46 14.36
CA ARG A 30 -10.69 0.49 12.93
C ARG A 30 -10.19 1.89 12.50
N LYS A 31 -10.90 2.95 12.89
CA LYS A 31 -10.48 4.34 12.66
C LYS A 31 -9.11 4.64 13.27
N GLN A 32 -8.88 4.20 14.49
CA GLN A 32 -7.58 4.36 15.14
C GLN A 32 -6.45 3.68 14.35
N LEU A 33 -6.67 2.46 13.83
CA LEU A 33 -5.68 1.77 13.00
C LEU A 33 -5.43 2.49 11.66
N GLU A 34 -6.45 3.15 11.10
CA GLU A 34 -6.33 3.99 9.90
C GLU A 34 -5.54 5.27 10.20
N GLU A 35 -5.82 5.94 11.31
CA GLU A 35 -5.11 7.14 11.79
C GLU A 35 -3.64 6.86 12.10
N GLU A 36 -3.35 5.73 12.74
CA GLU A 36 -2.01 5.24 13.06
C GLU A 36 -1.26 4.69 11.83
N ARG A 37 -1.91 4.69 10.65
CA ARG A 37 -1.36 4.16 9.39
C ARG A 37 -0.96 2.68 9.46
N LEU A 38 -1.64 1.91 10.32
CA LEU A 38 -1.48 0.46 10.41
C LEU A 38 -2.47 -0.27 9.48
N LEU A 39 -3.48 0.43 8.97
CA LEU A 39 -4.47 -0.10 8.03
C LEU A 39 -4.60 0.82 6.80
N HIS A 40 -4.42 0.25 5.61
CA HIS A 40 -4.59 0.92 4.33
C HIS A 40 -5.52 0.11 3.42
N TYR A 41 -6.43 0.79 2.71
CA TYR A 41 -7.30 0.16 1.72
C TYR A 41 -6.88 0.59 0.32
N PHE A 42 -6.79 -0.39 -0.57
CA PHE A 42 -6.51 -0.18 -1.97
C PHE A 42 -7.65 -0.75 -2.79
N THR A 43 -8.05 -0.02 -3.84
CA THR A 43 -8.94 -0.53 -4.85
C THR A 43 -8.10 -1.03 -6.01
N SER A 44 -8.16 -2.33 -6.30
CA SER A 44 -7.63 -2.85 -7.55
C SER A 44 -8.59 -2.50 -8.68
N PHE A 45 -8.05 -1.94 -9.76
CA PHE A 45 -8.81 -1.56 -10.94
C PHE A 45 -8.15 -2.23 -12.16
N ASP A 46 -8.87 -3.16 -12.79
CA ASP A 46 -8.38 -3.86 -13.97
C ASP A 46 -8.58 -2.98 -15.21
N THR A 47 -7.47 -2.53 -15.81
CA THR A 47 -7.49 -1.78 -17.07
C THR A 47 -7.14 -2.65 -18.28
N GLY A 48 -6.90 -3.95 -18.09
CA GLY A 48 -6.50 -4.88 -19.14
C GLY A 48 -7.67 -5.34 -20.02
N GLU A 49 -7.42 -6.42 -20.75
CA GLU A 49 -8.34 -7.03 -21.72
C GLU A 49 -9.68 -7.46 -21.10
N PHE A 50 -9.66 -7.97 -19.86
CA PHE A 50 -10.85 -8.38 -19.10
C PHE A 50 -11.42 -7.26 -18.21
N GLY A 51 -10.81 -6.08 -18.25
CA GLY A 51 -11.17 -4.89 -17.48
C GLY A 51 -11.77 -3.79 -18.37
N THR A 52 -11.28 -2.56 -18.25
CA THR A 52 -11.79 -1.41 -19.04
C THR A 52 -11.34 -1.39 -20.51
N GLY A 53 -10.57 -2.38 -20.98
CA GLY A 53 -10.00 -2.41 -22.33
C GLY A 53 -9.01 -1.26 -22.61
N THR A 54 -8.56 -0.56 -21.56
CA THR A 54 -7.64 0.59 -21.66
C THR A 54 -6.23 0.15 -21.34
N PHE A 55 -5.53 -0.36 -22.36
CA PHE A 55 -4.16 -0.84 -22.21
C PHE A 55 -3.20 0.34 -21.93
N LYS A 56 -2.87 0.55 -20.66
CA LYS A 56 -1.80 1.47 -20.28
C LYS A 56 -0.47 0.87 -20.71
N ALA A 57 0.26 1.53 -21.59
CA ALA A 57 1.65 1.18 -21.89
C ALA A 57 2.45 1.28 -20.58
N LYS A 58 2.98 0.16 -20.08
CA LYS A 58 3.86 0.14 -18.91
C LYS A 58 5.27 0.43 -19.38
N GLN A 59 5.86 1.51 -18.89
CA GLN A 59 7.27 1.84 -19.14
C GLN A 59 8.13 1.37 -17.97
N LEU A 60 9.21 0.66 -18.28
CA LEU A 60 10.21 0.28 -17.29
C LEU A 60 11.29 1.36 -17.23
N TYR A 61 11.50 1.92 -16.03
CA TYR A 61 12.60 2.83 -15.77
C TYR A 61 13.63 2.15 -14.87
N ILE A 62 14.90 2.25 -15.24
CA ILE A 62 16.03 1.82 -14.41
C ILE A 62 16.82 3.06 -14.02
N ILE A 63 16.79 3.40 -12.74
CA ILE A 63 17.49 4.57 -12.18
C ILE A 63 18.72 4.09 -11.44
N LYS A 64 19.90 4.54 -11.89
CA LYS A 64 21.17 4.27 -11.22
C LYS A 64 21.58 5.46 -10.37
N PHE A 65 21.64 5.26 -9.06
CA PHE A 65 22.07 6.30 -8.13
C PHE A 65 23.58 6.57 -8.20
N LYS A 66 23.97 7.81 -7.88
CA LYS A 66 25.37 8.17 -7.68
C LYS A 66 25.92 7.51 -6.42
N THR A 67 27.22 7.25 -6.40
CA THR A 67 27.94 6.78 -5.22
C THR A 67 27.72 7.72 -4.04
N GLY A 68 27.36 7.19 -2.87
CA GLY A 68 27.08 7.96 -1.66
C GLY A 68 25.60 8.16 -1.33
N ILE A 69 24.68 7.75 -2.21
CA ILE A 69 23.25 7.64 -1.88
C ILE A 69 22.99 6.22 -1.37
N THR A 70 22.67 6.09 -0.09
CA THR A 70 22.34 4.77 0.49
C THR A 70 20.87 4.43 0.31
N ARG A 71 20.56 3.13 0.36
CA ARG A 71 19.18 2.63 0.35
C ARG A 71 18.32 3.30 1.43
N SER A 72 18.83 3.43 2.64
CA SER A 72 18.10 4.03 3.77
C SER A 72 17.77 5.50 3.54
N GLN A 73 18.73 6.29 3.04
CA GLN A 73 18.52 7.70 2.72
C GLN A 73 17.44 7.89 1.63
N PHE A 74 17.43 7.00 0.64
CA PHE A 74 16.42 7.02 -0.41
C PHE A 74 15.02 6.70 0.14
N ILE A 75 14.90 5.62 0.92
CA ILE A 75 13.62 5.20 1.52
C ILE A 75 13.06 6.31 2.41
N GLU A 76 13.88 6.87 3.31
CA GLU A 76 13.44 7.93 4.22
C GLU A 76 12.93 9.16 3.46
N LYS A 77 13.60 9.54 2.36
CA LYS A 77 13.20 10.68 1.53
C LYS A 77 11.89 10.42 0.80
N VAL A 78 11.72 9.21 0.27
CA VAL A 78 10.50 8.75 -0.41
C VAL A 78 9.31 8.69 0.55
N GLU A 79 9.51 8.19 1.77
CA GLU A 79 8.46 8.10 2.80
C GLU A 79 8.01 9.47 3.31
N LYS A 80 8.89 10.47 3.28
CA LYS A 80 8.57 11.84 3.68
C LYS A 80 7.91 12.65 2.55
N ASP A 81 8.09 12.25 1.29
CA ASP A 81 7.52 12.96 0.14
C ASP A 81 6.09 12.50 -0.18
N LYS A 82 5.11 13.30 0.28
CA LYS A 82 3.67 13.08 0.02
C LYS A 82 3.32 13.13 -1.47
N ARG A 83 4.02 13.91 -2.29
CA ARG A 83 3.75 13.98 -3.74
C ARG A 83 4.20 12.69 -4.41
N PHE A 84 5.37 12.20 -4.01
CA PHE A 84 5.90 10.93 -4.49
C PHE A 84 4.98 9.76 -4.11
N GLN A 85 4.43 9.72 -2.89
CA GLN A 85 3.46 8.70 -2.48
C GLN A 85 2.21 8.70 -3.35
N ALA A 86 1.61 9.88 -3.57
CA ALA A 86 0.42 10.03 -4.42
C ALA A 86 0.69 9.60 -5.87
N PHE A 87 1.86 9.96 -6.41
CA PHE A 87 2.30 9.55 -7.74
C PHE A 87 2.51 8.02 -7.82
N ASN A 88 3.20 7.42 -6.85
CA ASN A 88 3.46 5.97 -6.84
C ASN A 88 2.16 5.18 -6.80
N ALA A 89 1.25 5.53 -5.89
CA ALA A 89 -0.03 4.85 -5.75
C ALA A 89 -0.88 4.88 -7.03
N SER A 90 -0.71 5.92 -7.86
CA SER A 90 -1.51 6.12 -9.07
C SER A 90 -0.88 5.53 -10.33
N TYR A 91 0.46 5.45 -10.40
CA TYR A 91 1.18 5.19 -11.65
C TYR A 91 2.23 4.08 -11.58
N ILE A 92 2.69 3.68 -10.39
CA ILE A 92 3.77 2.70 -10.25
C ILE A 92 3.18 1.34 -9.87
N SER A 93 3.24 0.39 -10.80
CA SER A 93 2.72 -0.97 -10.61
C SER A 93 3.66 -1.84 -9.79
N LEU A 94 4.97 -1.71 -10.00
CA LEU A 94 6.03 -2.45 -9.31
C LEU A 94 7.27 -1.56 -9.22
N SER A 95 7.97 -1.63 -8.09
CA SER A 95 9.23 -0.94 -7.86
C SER A 95 10.15 -1.82 -7.03
N TYR A 96 11.42 -1.89 -7.43
CA TYR A 96 12.45 -2.66 -6.74
C TYR A 96 13.66 -1.77 -6.49
N LEU A 97 14.26 -1.93 -5.31
CA LEU A 97 15.45 -1.22 -4.91
C LEU A 97 16.52 -2.24 -4.51
N GLY A 98 17.58 -2.32 -5.29
CA GLY A 98 18.72 -3.19 -5.04
C GLY A 98 20.02 -2.40 -4.89
N GLU A 99 20.93 -2.88 -4.06
CA GLU A 99 22.31 -2.39 -3.99
C GLU A 99 23.18 -3.21 -4.94
N LYS A 100 24.17 -2.55 -5.56
CA LYS A 100 25.01 -3.17 -6.59
C LYS A 100 25.88 -4.34 -6.07
N ASP A 101 25.95 -4.56 -4.76
CA ASP A 101 26.80 -5.58 -4.14
C ASP A 101 26.03 -6.67 -3.34
N GLY A 102 24.72 -6.80 -3.54
CA GLY A 102 24.01 -8.06 -3.25
C GLY A 102 23.89 -8.50 -1.78
N ARG A 103 23.95 -7.59 -0.80
CA ARG A 103 23.49 -7.91 0.56
C ARG A 103 21.99 -7.65 0.66
N LEU A 104 21.20 -8.71 0.41
CA LEU A 104 19.76 -8.78 0.67
C LEU A 104 19.46 -8.64 2.17
#